data_AF-A0A349VZ16-F1
#
_entry.id   AF-A0A349VZ16-F1
#
_cell.length_a   1.000
_cell.length_b   1.000
_cell.length_c   1.000
_cell.angle_alpha   90.00
_cell.angle_beta   90.00
_cell.angle_gamma   90.00
#
_symmetry.space_group_name_H-M   'P 1'
#
loop_
_entity.id
_entity.type
_entity.pdbx_description
1 polymer ?
#
loop_
_entity_poly.entity_id
_entity_poly.type
_entity_poly.pdbx_seq_one_letter_code
_entity_poly.pdbx_strand_id
1 'polypeptide(L)'
;MESYSQEKTVKGSLFEGIAVAGYADHGAYINCTGPAVKYIFSPKSCLLLGLLPSLKLKEDKVETGKPKNSWVTPSLGFGLTAVFRHIAIQLPAFYAAKTGTADGKWRLGVGLGYKF
;
A
#
# COMPACT_ATOMS: atom_id res chain seq x y z
N MET A 1 29.88 20.98 -25.79
CA MET A 1 28.84 19.95 -25.98
C MET A 1 28.67 19.26 -24.64
N GLU A 2 27.74 19.74 -23.81
CA GLU A 2 27.54 19.19 -22.47
C GLU A 2 26.86 17.82 -22.58
N SER A 3 27.47 16.81 -21.98
CA SER A 3 26.90 15.48 -21.84
C SER A 3 25.76 15.56 -20.83
N TYR A 4 24.52 15.44 -21.30
CA TYR A 4 23.36 15.20 -20.44
C TYR A 4 23.50 13.80 -19.85
N SER A 5 24.17 13.70 -18.70
CA SER A 5 24.11 12.52 -17.84
C SER A 5 22.63 12.17 -17.61
N GLN A 6 22.21 10.97 -18.02
CA GLN A 6 20.88 10.46 -17.68
C GLN A 6 20.76 10.39 -16.16
N GLU A 7 20.15 11.40 -15.57
CA GLU A 7 19.82 11.41 -14.15
C GLU A 7 18.83 10.25 -13.92
N LYS A 8 19.31 9.12 -13.38
CA LYS A 8 18.54 7.88 -13.24
C LYS A 8 17.23 8.14 -12.48
N THR A 9 16.15 8.29 -13.25
CA THR A 9 14.83 8.68 -12.78
C THR A 9 14.08 7.52 -12.11
N VAL A 10 14.47 6.28 -12.44
CA VAL A 10 13.88 5.05 -11.90
C VAL A 10 14.85 4.36 -10.94
N LYS A 11 14.38 4.02 -9.74
CA LYS A 11 15.18 3.34 -8.69
C LYS A 11 14.34 2.25 -8.02
N GLY A 12 14.98 1.15 -7.61
CA GLY A 12 14.39 0.18 -6.70
C GLY A 12 14.56 0.62 -5.24
N SER A 13 13.65 0.19 -4.36
CA SER A 13 13.69 0.48 -2.93
C SER A 13 13.16 -0.68 -2.12
N LEU A 14 13.77 -0.97 -0.97
CA LEU A 14 13.31 -1.99 -0.03
C LEU A 14 12.32 -1.43 0.99
N PHE A 15 12.53 -0.20 1.45
CA PHE A 15 11.68 0.50 2.41
C PHE A 15 11.80 2.01 2.20
N GLU A 16 10.67 2.72 2.22
CA GLU A 16 10.64 4.15 1.84
C GLU A 16 10.40 5.12 2.99
N GLY A 17 10.26 4.63 4.24
CA GLY A 17 9.93 5.50 5.38
C GLY A 17 8.59 6.21 5.18
N ILE A 18 7.60 5.51 4.64
CA ILE A 18 6.26 6.03 4.40
C ILE A 18 5.28 5.23 5.25
N ALA A 19 4.47 5.92 6.04
CA ALA A 19 3.33 5.35 6.75
C ALA A 19 2.04 5.96 6.20
N VAL A 20 1.08 5.11 5.86
CA VAL A 20 -0.22 5.50 5.30
C VAL A 20 -1.33 4.89 6.13
N ALA A 21 -2.33 5.69 6.48
CA ALA A 21 -3.60 5.16 6.98
C ALA A 21 -4.68 5.34 5.91
N GLY A 22 -5.64 4.43 5.86
CA GLY A 22 -6.70 4.51 4.86
C GLY A 22 -7.82 3.53 5.08
N TYR A 23 -8.64 3.37 4.05
CA TYR A 23 -9.82 2.52 4.08
C TYR A 23 -9.88 1.64 2.84
N ALA A 24 -10.14 0.36 3.05
CA ALA A 24 -10.32 -0.63 2.00
C ALA A 24 -11.20 -1.76 2.50
N ASP A 25 -12.02 -2.35 1.62
CA ASP A 25 -12.83 -3.53 1.94
C ASP A 25 -13.65 -3.39 3.25
N HIS A 26 -14.29 -2.25 3.47
CA HIS A 26 -15.10 -2.00 4.67
C HIS A 26 -14.31 -2.05 6.00
N GLY A 27 -13.03 -1.72 5.97
CA GLY A 27 -12.18 -1.64 7.15
C GLY A 27 -11.07 -0.62 6.98
N ALA A 28 -10.51 -0.16 8.10
CA ALA A 28 -9.35 0.71 8.07
C ALA A 28 -8.07 -0.12 7.88
N TYR A 29 -7.00 0.52 7.45
CA TYR A 29 -5.68 -0.10 7.39
C TYR A 29 -4.58 0.90 7.74
N ILE A 30 -3.42 0.37 8.11
CA ILE A 30 -2.15 1.08 8.20
C ILE A 30 -1.13 0.35 7.33
N ASN A 31 -0.50 1.06 6.40
CA ASN A 31 0.49 0.52 5.47
C ASN A 31 1.84 1.17 5.69
N CYS A 32 2.88 0.35 5.58
CA CYS A 32 4.21 0.80 5.21
C CYS A 32 4.41 0.62 3.70
N THR A 33 5.37 1.34 3.10
CA THR A 33 5.66 1.23 1.66
C THR A 33 7.03 0.60 1.42
N GLY A 34 7.05 -0.50 0.67
CA GLY A 34 8.27 -1.18 0.22
C GLY A 34 8.19 -2.71 0.34
N PRO A 35 8.90 -3.48 -0.52
CA PRO A 35 9.74 -3.03 -1.63
C PRO A 35 8.95 -2.47 -2.82
N ALA A 36 9.55 -1.54 -3.57
CA ALA A 36 8.89 -0.80 -4.66
C ALA A 36 9.84 -0.38 -5.79
N VAL A 37 9.27 -0.18 -6.98
CA VAL A 37 9.88 0.58 -8.07
C VAL A 37 9.44 2.04 -7.94
N LYS A 38 10.40 2.95 -7.98
CA LYS A 38 10.22 4.38 -7.75
C LYS A 38 10.60 5.19 -8.97
N TYR A 39 9.74 6.11 -9.38
CA TYR A 39 9.98 7.10 -10.40
C TYR A 39 10.04 8.50 -9.77
N ILE A 40 11.17 9.19 -9.89
CA ILE A 40 11.44 10.48 -9.26
C ILE A 40 11.32 11.58 -10.31
N PHE A 41 10.26 12.38 -10.25
CA PHE A 41 10.03 13.47 -11.21
C PHE A 41 10.40 14.86 -10.64
N SER A 42 10.72 14.93 -9.34
CA SER A 42 11.22 16.14 -8.69
C SER A 42 12.01 15.74 -7.43
N PRO A 43 12.98 16.53 -6.92
CA PRO A 43 13.80 16.16 -5.77
C PRO A 43 13.03 15.70 -4.51
N LYS A 44 11.79 16.16 -4.33
CA LYS A 44 10.93 15.79 -3.19
C LYS A 44 9.61 15.12 -3.61
N SER A 45 9.51 14.65 -4.84
CA SER A 45 8.27 14.05 -5.35
C SER A 45 8.55 12.83 -6.21
N CYS A 46 7.81 11.76 -5.96
CA CYS A 46 7.98 10.50 -6.66
C CYS A 46 6.68 9.70 -6.74
N LEU A 47 6.60 8.83 -7.74
CA LEU A 47 5.62 7.76 -7.81
C LEU A 47 6.29 6.45 -7.41
N LEU A 48 5.57 5.62 -6.67
CA LEU A 48 6.03 4.30 -6.26
C LEU A 48 4.98 3.26 -6.61
N LEU A 49 5.41 2.17 -7.23
CA LEU A 49 4.59 1.00 -7.45
C LEU A 49 5.25 -0.17 -6.72
N GLY A 50 4.54 -0.75 -5.75
CA GLY A 50 5.18 -1.77 -4.92
C GLY A 50 4.27 -2.40 -3.88
N LEU A 51 4.93 -3.21 -3.05
CA LEU A 51 4.31 -3.93 -1.97
C LEU A 51 4.05 -3.01 -0.78
N LEU A 52 2.96 -3.30 -0.09
CA LEU A 52 2.44 -2.54 1.04
C LEU A 52 2.29 -3.50 2.23
N PRO A 53 3.32 -3.69 3.06
CA PRO A 53 3.16 -4.36 4.34
C PRO A 53 2.11 -3.64 5.17
N SER A 54 1.04 -4.33 5.55
CA SER A 54 -0.19 -3.69 6.03
C SER A 54 -0.74 -4.36 7.27
N LEU A 55 -1.31 -3.56 8.17
CA LEU A 55 -2.20 -4.01 9.23
C LEU A 55 -3.62 -3.60 8.87
N LYS A 56 -4.52 -4.59 8.72
CA LYS A 56 -5.95 -4.34 8.56
C LYS A 56 -6.61 -4.26 9.94
N LEU A 57 -7.47 -3.27 10.08
CA LEU A 57 -8.27 -2.97 11.26
C LEU A 57 -9.74 -3.19 10.86
N LYS A 58 -10.19 -4.44 11.00
CA LYS A 58 -11.51 -4.85 10.54
C LYS A 58 -11.99 -6.02 11.38
N GLU A 59 -13.24 -5.95 11.81
CA GLU A 59 -13.89 -7.07 12.48
C GLU A 59 -14.13 -8.23 11.49
N ASP A 60 -13.77 -9.44 11.90
CA ASP A 60 -14.04 -10.63 11.12
C ASP A 60 -15.47 -11.12 11.33
N LYS A 61 -16.30 -10.93 10.30
CA LYS A 61 -17.70 -11.32 10.30
C LYS A 61 -17.82 -12.74 9.76
N VAL A 62 -17.81 -13.71 10.68
CA VAL A 62 -18.01 -15.14 10.39
C VAL A 62 -19.31 -15.65 11.01
N GLU A 63 -19.85 -16.74 10.47
CA GLU A 63 -21.02 -17.41 11.04
C GLU A 63 -20.73 -17.92 12.47
N THR A 64 -21.78 -17.98 13.29
CA THR A 64 -21.69 -18.41 14.70
C THR A 64 -21.02 -19.78 14.82
N GLY A 65 -20.04 -19.88 15.72
CA GLY A 65 -19.30 -21.12 15.99
C GLY A 65 -18.11 -21.37 15.07
N LYS A 66 -17.84 -20.51 14.07
CA LYS A 66 -16.64 -20.61 13.24
C LYS A 66 -15.46 -19.81 13.85
N PRO A 67 -14.21 -20.25 13.64
CA PRO A 67 -13.03 -19.46 13.99
C PRO A 67 -13.05 -18.10 13.31
N LYS A 68 -12.65 -17.06 14.04
CA LYS A 68 -12.58 -15.67 13.58
C LYS A 68 -11.17 -15.13 13.70
N ASN A 69 -10.74 -14.32 12.74
CA ASN A 69 -9.51 -13.57 12.80
C ASN A 69 -9.54 -12.51 13.91
N SER A 70 -8.35 -12.11 14.35
CA SER A 70 -8.19 -10.96 15.23
C SER A 70 -8.66 -9.67 14.54
N TRP A 71 -9.17 -8.72 15.33
CA TRP A 71 -9.56 -7.39 14.84
C TRP A 71 -8.41 -6.65 14.13
N VAL A 72 -7.16 -6.93 14.55
CA VAL A 72 -5.94 -6.48 13.88
C VAL A 72 -5.30 -7.69 13.18
N THR A 73 -5.21 -7.64 11.85
CA THR A 73 -4.68 -8.74 11.05
C THR A 73 -3.59 -8.25 10.08
N PRO A 74 -2.41 -8.90 10.04
CA PRO A 74 -1.40 -8.59 9.05
C PRO A 74 -1.86 -8.99 7.65
N SER A 75 -1.56 -8.16 6.66
CA SER A 75 -1.81 -8.46 5.25
C SER A 75 -0.76 -7.81 4.36
N LEU A 76 -0.71 -8.25 3.10
CA LEU A 76 0.13 -7.65 2.08
C LEU A 76 -0.76 -7.02 1.02
N GLY A 77 -0.59 -5.72 0.81
CA GLY A 77 -1.17 -4.99 -0.31
C GLY A 77 -0.16 -4.83 -1.44
N PHE A 78 -0.66 -4.41 -2.60
CA PHE A 78 0.14 -3.91 -3.71
C PHE A 78 -0.53 -2.64 -4.21
N GLY A 79 0.23 -1.61 -4.56
CA GLY A 79 -0.41 -0.38 -5.00
C GLY A 79 0.51 0.73 -5.46
N LEU A 80 -0.14 1.81 -5.88
CA LEU A 80 0.50 3.05 -6.30
C LEU A 80 0.55 4.02 -5.12
N THR A 81 1.71 4.62 -4.87
CA THR A 81 1.89 5.71 -3.91
C THR A 81 2.45 6.92 -4.63
N ALA A 82 1.76 8.05 -4.57
CA ALA A 82 2.29 9.33 -4.99
C ALA A 82 2.78 10.10 -3.76
N VAL A 83 4.00 10.64 -3.83
CA VAL A 83 4.58 11.46 -2.77
C VAL A 83 4.83 12.85 -3.29
N PHE A 84 4.40 13.85 -2.52
CA PHE A 84 4.68 15.27 -2.73
C PHE A 84 5.21 15.86 -1.44
N ARG A 85 6.52 16.15 -1.39
CA ARG A 85 7.24 16.48 -0.17
C ARG A 85 7.08 15.37 0.88
N HIS A 86 6.36 15.65 1.96
CA HIS A 86 6.09 14.70 3.03
C HIS A 86 4.69 14.08 2.94
N ILE A 87 3.85 14.51 2.01
CA ILE A 87 2.49 13.99 1.86
C ILE A 87 2.52 12.78 0.93
N ALA A 88 1.98 11.65 1.38
CA ALA A 88 1.81 10.45 0.58
C ALA A 88 0.33 10.16 0.34
N ILE A 89 -0.06 9.99 -0.92
CA ILE A 89 -1.39 9.53 -1.33
C ILE A 89 -1.24 8.13 -1.90
N GLN A 90 -2.05 7.18 -1.44
CA GLN A 90 -1.90 5.78 -1.80
C GLN A 90 -3.20 5.19 -2.32
N LEU A 91 -3.10 4.43 -3.42
CA LEU A 91 -4.14 3.59 -3.98
C LEU A 91 -3.71 2.13 -3.82
N PRO A 92 -4.00 1.49 -2.67
CA PRO A 92 -3.72 0.08 -2.48
C PRO A 92 -4.79 -0.82 -3.12
N ALA A 93 -4.36 -1.99 -3.53
CA ALA A 93 -5.20 -3.14 -3.82
C ALA A 93 -4.83 -4.27 -2.87
N PHE A 94 -5.84 -4.87 -2.23
CA PHE A 94 -5.68 -6.03 -1.37
C PHE A 94 -6.41 -7.22 -1.96
N TYR A 95 -5.74 -8.36 -2.06
CA TYR A 95 -6.41 -9.58 -2.46
C TYR A 95 -7.18 -10.20 -1.28
N ALA A 96 -8.49 -10.35 -1.43
CA ALA A 96 -9.30 -11.18 -0.56
C ALA A 96 -9.32 -12.59 -1.15
N ALA A 97 -8.81 -13.57 -0.40
CA ALA A 97 -8.75 -14.96 -0.86
C ALA A 97 -10.16 -15.54 -1.05
N LYS A 98 -10.28 -16.50 -1.96
CA LYS A 98 -11.49 -17.31 -2.14
C LYS A 98 -11.82 -18.06 -0.85
N THR A 99 -13.10 -18.16 -0.54
CA THR A 99 -13.63 -18.96 0.57
C THR A 99 -14.60 -20.02 0.02
N GLY A 100 -15.16 -20.86 0.90
CA GLY A 100 -16.20 -21.82 0.50
C GLY A 100 -17.50 -21.18 0.01
N THR A 101 -17.73 -19.89 0.31
CA THR A 101 -18.99 -19.17 0.03
C THR A 101 -18.81 -17.89 -0.79
N ALA A 102 -17.57 -17.49 -1.11
CA ALA A 102 -17.30 -16.27 -1.88
C ALA A 102 -16.03 -16.37 -2.73
N ASP A 103 -16.07 -15.78 -3.92
CA ASP A 103 -14.93 -15.70 -4.83
C ASP A 103 -13.83 -14.76 -4.34
N GLY A 104 -12.60 -15.13 -4.68
CA GLY A 104 -11.42 -14.31 -4.45
C GLY A 104 -11.44 -13.08 -5.34
N LYS A 105 -11.17 -11.89 -4.77
CA LYS A 105 -11.22 -10.63 -5.51
C LYS A 105 -10.30 -9.57 -4.94
N TRP A 106 -9.82 -8.70 -5.82
CA TRP A 106 -9.08 -7.52 -5.43
C TRP A 106 -10.01 -6.46 -4.86
N ARG A 107 -9.58 -5.83 -3.77
CA ARG A 107 -10.28 -4.74 -3.10
C ARG A 107 -9.41 -3.51 -3.16
N LEU A 108 -9.88 -2.51 -3.90
CA LEU A 108 -9.23 -1.21 -3.96
C LEU A 108 -9.52 -0.42 -2.68
N GLY A 109 -8.56 0.38 -2.29
CA GLY A 109 -8.68 1.34 -1.21
C GLY A 109 -8.09 2.69 -1.57
N VAL A 110 -8.12 3.58 -0.61
CA VAL A 110 -7.47 4.89 -0.68
C VAL A 110 -6.93 5.24 0.70
N GLY A 111 -5.78 5.90 0.71
CA GLY A 111 -5.15 6.34 1.95
C GLY A 111 -4.32 7.60 1.80
N LEU A 112 -4.09 8.22 2.94
CA LEU A 112 -3.26 9.40 3.12
C LEU A 112 -2.19 9.08 4.16
N GLY A 113 -1.00 9.58 3.94
CA GLY A 113 0.14 9.26 4.78
C GLY A 113 1.21 10.32 4.78
N TYR A 114 2.27 9.97 5.49
CA TYR A 114 3.43 10.81 5.69
C TYR A 114 4.70 10.08 5.26
N LYS A 115 5.59 10.80 4.59
CA LYS A 115 6.96 10.38 4.32
C LYS A 115 7.90 11.12 5.27
N PHE A 116 8.64 10.38 6.10
CA PHE A 116 9.60 10.93 7.05
C PHE A 116 10.84 11.50 6.37
#